data_AF-A0A956FSP9-F1
#
_entry.id   AF-A0A956FSP9-F1
#
_cell.length_a   1.000
_cell.length_b   1.000
_cell.length_c   1.000
_cell.angle_alpha   90.00
_cell.angle_beta   90.00
_cell.angle_gamma   90.00
#
_symmetry.space_group_name_H-M   'P 1'
#
loop_
_entity.id
_entity.type
_entity.pdbx_description
1 polymer ?
#
loop_
_entity_poly.entity_id
_entity_poly.type
_entity_poly.pdbx_seq_one_letter_code
_entity_poly.pdbx_strand_id
1 'polypeptide(L)'
;MEMHITTHTFKRDGEWETVDTIWNSPFFYWKRSGLRVTPAVPLRIKVLGSVIAESDEGWINVGGTSAMFIQSIQAIGAKGQRIRVEVGEEISEE
;
A
#
# COMPACT_ATOMS: atom_id res chain seq x y z
N MET A 1 -9.00 -12.45 -5.84
CA MET A 1 -7.63 -12.60 -5.27
C MET A 1 -7.77 -13.04 -3.82
N GLU A 2 -6.86 -13.81 -3.21
CA GLU A 2 -6.99 -14.14 -1.78
C GLU A 2 -6.73 -12.87 -0.94
N MET A 3 -7.66 -12.56 -0.04
CA MET A 3 -7.59 -11.35 0.78
C MET A 3 -6.49 -11.50 1.84
N HIS A 4 -5.49 -10.64 1.78
CA HIS A 4 -4.39 -10.61 2.74
C HIS A 4 -4.64 -9.52 3.78
N ILE A 5 -4.61 -9.89 5.07
CA ILE A 5 -4.84 -8.96 6.18
C ILE A 5 -3.65 -9.01 7.12
N THR A 6 -3.03 -7.86 7.33
CA THR A 6 -1.94 -7.69 8.30
C THR A 6 -2.21 -6.51 9.24
N THR A 7 -1.51 -6.45 10.36
CA THR A 7 -1.60 -5.33 11.30
C THR A 7 -0.24 -4.66 11.41
N HIS A 8 -0.21 -3.35 11.20
CA HIS A 8 0.98 -2.53 11.37
C HIS A 8 0.86 -1.68 12.63
N THR A 9 1.97 -1.52 13.36
CA THR A 9 2.07 -0.60 14.49
C THR A 9 3.19 0.39 14.21
N PHE A 10 2.86 1.67 14.15
CA PHE A 10 3.82 2.72 13.87
C PHE A 10 4.85 2.82 14.99
N LYS A 11 6.13 2.78 14.62
CA LYS A 11 7.26 2.86 15.55
C LYS A 11 7.71 4.30 15.77
N ARG A 12 7.48 5.17 14.79
CA ARG A 12 7.89 6.57 14.77
C ARG A 12 6.70 7.47 14.47
N ASP A 13 6.82 8.72 14.88
CA ASP A 13 5.76 9.71 14.75
C ASP A 13 5.97 10.52 13.47
N GLY A 14 4.97 10.56 12.59
CA GLY A 14 5.04 11.36 11.36
C GLY A 14 6.11 10.89 10.36
N GLU A 15 6.58 9.65 10.45
CA GLU A 15 7.49 9.06 9.47
C GLU A 15 6.77 8.04 8.59
N TRP A 16 7.20 7.98 7.32
CA TRP A 16 6.73 6.98 6.38
C TRP A 16 7.33 5.62 6.71
N GLU A 17 6.47 4.67 7.08
CA GLU A 17 6.84 3.29 7.36
C GLU A 17 6.30 2.37 6.27
N THR A 18 7.12 1.43 5.79
CA THR A 18 6.66 0.43 4.82
C THR A 18 5.74 -0.56 5.52
N VAL A 19 4.50 -0.66 5.03
CA VAL A 19 3.45 -1.51 5.59
C VAL A 19 3.22 -2.77 4.77
N ASP A 20 3.53 -2.71 3.48
CA ASP A 20 3.48 -3.86 2.58
C ASP A 20 4.47 -3.67 1.42
N THR A 21 4.85 -4.76 0.77
CA THR A 21 5.74 -4.76 -0.40
C THR A 21 5.22 -5.73 -1.45
N ILE A 22 5.03 -5.21 -2.65
CA ILE A 22 4.49 -5.97 -3.76
C ILE A 22 5.53 -6.05 -4.87
N TRP A 23 5.65 -7.25 -5.43
CA TRP A 23 6.35 -7.48 -6.67
C TRP A 23 5.48 -8.41 -7.52
N ASN A 24 5.14 -7.96 -8.72
CA ASN A 24 4.44 -8.79 -9.67
C ASN A 24 5.44 -9.34 -10.68
N SER A 25 5.25 -10.62 -11.03
CA SER A 25 5.96 -11.20 -12.17
C SER A 25 5.74 -10.32 -13.41
N PRO A 26 6.77 -10.09 -14.24
CA PRO A 26 6.62 -9.40 -15.52
C PRO A 26 5.59 -10.05 -16.46
N PHE A 27 5.21 -11.32 -16.21
CA PHE A 27 4.16 -12.01 -16.96
C PHE A 27 2.74 -11.77 -16.42
N PHE A 28 2.57 -11.03 -15.31
CA PHE A 28 1.27 -10.71 -14.71
C PHE A 28 1.18 -9.25 -14.24
N TYR A 29 1.95 -8.35 -14.86
CA TYR A 29 2.05 -6.94 -14.45
C TYR A 29 0.71 -6.18 -14.53
N TRP A 30 -0.24 -6.65 -15.34
CA TRP A 30 -1.57 -6.02 -15.48
C TRP A 30 -2.46 -6.25 -14.27
N LYS A 31 -2.11 -7.16 -13.36
CA LYS A 31 -2.89 -7.38 -12.14
C LYS A 31 -2.75 -6.17 -11.23
N ARG A 32 -3.90 -5.66 -10.78
CA ARG A 32 -4.03 -4.62 -9.78
C ARG A 32 -4.70 -5.19 -8.55
N SER A 33 -4.34 -4.62 -7.41
CA SER A 33 -4.92 -4.93 -6.11
C SER A 33 -5.25 -3.61 -5.42
N GLY A 34 -6.31 -3.59 -4.64
CA GLY A 34 -6.60 -2.51 -3.72
C GLY A 34 -5.96 -2.79 -2.38
N LEU A 35 -5.31 -1.79 -1.80
CA LEU A 35 -4.86 -1.80 -0.41
C LEU A 35 -5.69 -0.78 0.36
N ARG A 36 -6.29 -1.21 1.48
CA ARG A 36 -7.05 -0.35 2.39
C ARG A 36 -6.48 -0.44 3.79
N VAL A 37 -6.48 0.67 4.51
CA VAL A 37 -6.04 0.75 5.90
C VAL A 37 -7.14 1.29 6.81
N THR A 38 -7.26 0.69 8.00
CA THR A 38 -8.21 1.13 9.04
C THR A 38 -7.51 1.24 10.39
N PRO A 39 -7.55 2.39 11.09
CA PRO A 39 -8.13 3.66 10.65
C PRO A 39 -7.44 4.26 9.41
N ALA A 40 -8.15 5.13 8.70
CA ALA A 40 -7.61 5.78 7.51
C ALA A 40 -6.40 6.65 7.88
N VAL A 41 -5.32 6.47 7.13
CA VAL A 41 -4.08 7.22 7.25
C VAL A 41 -3.51 7.47 5.84
N PRO A 42 -2.68 8.51 5.65
CA PRO A 42 -2.07 8.74 4.35
C PRO A 42 -1.17 7.58 3.93
N LEU A 43 -1.24 7.26 2.64
CA LEU A 43 -0.55 6.17 1.96
C LEU A 43 0.26 6.72 0.79
N ARG A 44 1.36 6.03 0.47
CA ARG A 44 2.10 6.25 -0.79
C ARG A 44 2.74 4.98 -1.29
N ILE A 45 2.99 4.94 -2.60
CA ILE A 45 3.73 3.87 -3.26
C ILE A 45 5.08 4.41 -3.73
N LYS A 46 6.15 3.73 -3.34
CA LYS A 46 7.50 3.98 -3.84
C LYS A 46 7.96 2.86 -4.77
N VAL A 47 8.54 3.24 -5.89
CA VAL A 47 9.21 2.34 -6.84
C VAL A 47 10.57 2.90 -7.16
N LEU A 48 11.61 2.09 -6.97
CA LEU A 48 13.00 2.49 -7.23
C LEU A 48 13.41 3.82 -6.55
N GLY A 49 12.87 4.08 -5.35
CA GLY A 49 13.16 5.28 -4.57
C GLY A 49 12.28 6.50 -4.89
N SER A 50 11.50 6.47 -5.98
CA SER A 50 10.57 7.53 -6.38
C SER A 50 9.16 7.25 -5.91
N VAL A 51 8.41 8.29 -5.53
CA VAL A 51 6.97 8.19 -5.24
C VAL A 51 6.22 8.17 -6.56
N ILE A 52 5.31 7.22 -6.75
CA ILE A 52 4.52 7.07 -7.98
C ILE A 52 3.01 7.28 -7.77
N ALA A 53 2.54 7.21 -6.52
CA ALA A 53 1.17 7.45 -6.15
C ALA A 53 1.09 7.78 -4.65
N GLU A 54 0.15 8.63 -4.27
CA GLU A 54 -0.18 9.01 -2.90
C GLU A 54 -1.70 9.01 -2.73
N SER A 55 -2.17 8.77 -1.51
CA SER A 55 -3.60 8.83 -1.17
C SER A 55 -3.76 9.21 0.30
N ASP A 56 -4.64 10.17 0.58
CA ASP A 56 -4.98 10.58 1.95
C ASP A 56 -6.26 9.90 2.48
N GLU A 57 -6.89 9.04 1.68
CA GLU A 57 -8.20 8.46 1.97
C GLU A 57 -8.14 7.14 2.75
N GLY A 58 -6.92 6.65 3.04
CA GLY A 58 -6.71 5.36 3.68
C GLY A 58 -6.92 4.17 2.74
N TRP A 59 -6.85 4.37 1.43
CA TRP A 59 -6.78 3.28 0.45
C TRP A 59 -5.97 3.69 -0.78
N ILE A 60 -5.33 2.74 -1.45
CA ILE A 60 -4.55 2.99 -2.67
C ILE A 60 -4.53 1.74 -3.55
N ASN A 61 -4.63 1.93 -4.87
CA ASN A 61 -4.44 0.84 -5.82
C ASN A 61 -2.96 0.62 -6.14
N VAL A 62 -2.54 -0.63 -6.10
CA VAL A 62 -1.17 -1.11 -6.30
C VAL A 62 -1.15 -2.08 -7.48
N GLY A 63 0.03 -2.30 -8.09
CA GLY A 63 0.14 -3.12 -9.30
C GLY A 63 0.41 -2.29 -10.56
N GLY A 64 -0.01 -2.82 -11.71
CA GLY A 64 0.23 -2.20 -13.02
C GLY A 64 1.67 -2.34 -13.52
N THR A 65 2.03 -1.59 -14.58
CA THR A 65 3.35 -1.65 -15.22
C THR A 65 4.50 -1.39 -14.24
N SER A 66 4.28 -0.53 -13.25
CA SER A 66 5.27 -0.21 -12.22
C SER A 66 5.53 -1.37 -11.23
N ALA A 67 4.65 -2.37 -11.16
CA ALA A 67 4.82 -3.55 -10.31
C ALA A 67 5.73 -4.64 -10.91
N MET A 68 6.23 -4.44 -12.14
CA MET A 68 7.38 -5.20 -12.63
C MET A 68 8.64 -4.97 -11.75
N PHE A 69 8.67 -3.84 -11.05
CA PHE A 69 9.65 -3.52 -10.01
C PHE A 69 9.01 -3.68 -8.62
N ILE A 70 9.86 -3.76 -7.59
CA ILE A 70 9.38 -3.80 -6.21
C ILE A 70 8.69 -2.47 -5.88
N GLN A 71 7.41 -2.55 -5.53
CA GLN A 71 6.61 -1.46 -4.99
C GLN A 71 6.60 -1.57 -3.47
N SER A 72 7.07 -0.53 -2.79
CA SER A 72 6.92 -0.39 -1.35
C SER A 72 5.70 0.48 -1.05
N ILE A 73 4.69 -0.09 -0.41
CA ILE A 73 3.57 0.68 0.11
C ILE A 73 3.95 1.19 1.49
N GLN A 74 3.86 2.49 1.66
CA GLN A 74 4.19 3.16 2.91
C GLN A 74 2.97 3.87 3.45
N ALA A 75 2.85 3.89 4.77
CA ALA A 75 1.85 4.67 5.49
C ALA A 75 2.55 5.63 6.45
N ILE A 76 1.86 6.69 6.83
CA ILE A 76 2.31 7.63 7.87
C ILE A 76 1.25 7.69 8.97
N GLY A 77 1.68 7.72 10.23
CA GLY A 77 0.78 7.74 11.36
C GLY A 77 1.46 8.19 12.63
N ALA A 78 0.70 8.21 13.72
CA ALA A 78 1.22 8.56 15.03
C ALA A 78 1.95 7.38 15.67
N LYS A 79 3.01 7.63 16.43
CA LYS A 79 3.75 6.56 17.13
C LYS A 79 2.80 5.75 18.04
N GLY A 80 2.82 4.43 17.91
CA GLY A 80 1.97 3.51 18.68
C GLY A 80 0.55 3.35 18.12
N GLN A 81 0.16 4.13 17.11
CA GLN A 81 -1.08 3.90 16.37
C GLN A 81 -1.00 2.55 15.66
N ARG A 82 -2.10 1.81 15.69
CA ARG A 82 -2.24 0.53 14.99
C ARG A 82 -3.18 0.71 13.82
N ILE A 83 -2.79 0.19 12.67
CA ILE A 83 -3.63 0.10 11.48
C ILE A 83 -3.75 -1.36 11.05
N ARG A 84 -4.96 -1.72 10.63
CA ARG A 84 -5.22 -2.95 9.88
C ARG A 84 -5.01 -2.64 8.41
N VAL A 85 -4.20 -3.45 7.74
CA VAL A 85 -3.91 -3.34 6.30
C VAL A 85 -4.60 -4.51 5.62
N GLU A 86 -5.45 -4.22 4.65
CA GLU A 86 -6.26 -5.19 3.91
C GLU A 86 -5.91 -5.06 2.43
N VAL A 87 -5.43 -6.14 1.82
CA VAL A 87 -5.07 -6.20 0.40
C VAL A 87 -6.01 -7.17 -0.30
N GLY A 88 -6.67 -6.71 -1.34
CA GLY A 88 -7.70 -7.45 -2.06
C GLY A 88 -7.79 -7.10 -3.53
N GLU A 89 -8.99 -7.16 -4.07
CA GLU A 89 -9.27 -6.79 -5.45
C GLU A 89 -9.10 -5.28 -5.66
N GLU A 90 -8.90 -4.84 -6.91
CA GLU A 90 -8.77 -3.43 -7.25
C GLU A 90 -9.99 -2.65 -6.75
N ILE A 91 -9.74 -1.52 -6.08
CA ILE A 91 -10.80 -0.63 -5.62
C ILE A 91 -11.16 0.27 -6.81
N SER A 92 -12.32 0.02 -7.41
CA SER A 92 -12.94 0.94 -8.38
C SER A 92 -13.87 1.89 -7.63
N GLU A 93 -13.62 3.19 -7.71
CA GLU A 93 -14.66 4.19 -7.43
C GLU A 93 -15.71 4.05 -8.55
N GLU A 94 -16.93 3.65 -8.20
CA GLU A 94 -18.11 3.84 -9.08
C GLU A 94 -18.59 5.29 -9.02
#